data_AF-A0A529LUE2-F1
#
_entry.id   AF-A0A529LUE2-F1
#
_cell.length_a   1.000
_cell.length_b   1.000
_cell.length_c   1.000
_cell.angle_alpha   90.00
_cell.angle_beta   90.00
_cell.angle_gamma   90.00
#
_symmetry.space_group_name_H-M   'P 1'
#
loop_
_entity.id
_entity.type
_entity.pdbx_description
1 polymer ?
#
loop_
_entity_poly.entity_id
_entity_poly.type
_entity_poly.pdbx_seq_one_letter_code
_entity_poly.pdbx_strand_id
1 'polypeptide(L)'
;PFIALRLWDDADIPALAKMAKAMHEYGALAGIQLAYSGINGPNLYTKEVPRGPSALPIRTFTNDPVQARAMDKQDIRNLRRWHRNAFKRARQAGFDLVCLYGAHGFGIIQHFLSTATNQRSDEYGGSLE
;
A
#
# COMPACT_ATOMS: atom_id res chain seq x y z
N PRO A 1 -15.26 5.15 1.90
CA PRO A 1 -14.34 3.98 1.96
C PRO A 1 -14.14 3.41 0.54
N PHE A 2 -12.89 3.30 0.07
CA PHE A 2 -12.62 2.67 -1.22
C PHE A 2 -13.04 1.20 -1.16
N ILE A 3 -13.94 0.78 -2.05
CA ILE A 3 -14.23 -0.64 -2.25
C ILE A 3 -13.08 -1.17 -3.12
N ALA A 4 -12.21 -1.97 -2.51
CA ALA A 4 -11.00 -2.48 -3.12
C ALA A 4 -10.75 -3.93 -2.69
N LEU A 5 -9.81 -4.57 -3.37
CA LEU A 5 -9.29 -5.88 -2.97
C LEU A 5 -8.42 -5.77 -1.71
N ARG A 6 -8.29 -6.89 -0.99
CA ARG A 6 -7.42 -7.04 0.19
C ARG A 6 -6.48 -8.22 -0.03
N LEU A 7 -5.33 -8.17 0.63
CA LEU A 7 -4.36 -9.26 0.66
C LEU A 7 -3.58 -9.21 1.99
N TRP A 8 -4.34 -9.14 3.09
CA TRP A 8 -3.83 -8.95 4.44
C TRP A 8 -3.44 -10.28 5.08
N ASP A 9 -4.24 -11.31 4.82
CA ASP A 9 -4.08 -12.66 5.34
C ASP A 9 -4.41 -13.71 4.27
N ASP A 10 -4.38 -14.98 4.67
CA ASP A 10 -4.49 -16.10 3.75
C ASP A 10 -5.95 -16.34 3.32
N ALA A 11 -6.94 -15.75 4.01
CA ALA A 11 -8.35 -15.85 3.64
C ALA A 11 -8.67 -15.03 2.38
N ASP A 12 -7.85 -14.04 2.03
CA ASP A 12 -7.98 -13.26 0.79
C ASP A 12 -7.54 -14.07 -0.46
N ILE A 13 -6.67 -15.07 -0.29
CA ILE A 13 -6.00 -15.79 -1.39
C ILE A 13 -7.00 -16.51 -2.30
N PRO A 14 -8.00 -17.29 -1.82
CA PRO A 14 -8.88 -18.06 -2.69
C PRO A 14 -9.69 -17.18 -3.65
N ALA A 15 -10.10 -15.98 -3.22
CA ALA A 15 -10.84 -15.06 -4.08
C ALA A 15 -9.95 -14.49 -5.19
N LEU A 16 -8.72 -14.09 -4.85
CA LEU A 16 -7.76 -13.56 -5.81
C LEU A 16 -7.25 -14.62 -6.79
N ALA A 17 -7.09 -15.87 -6.33
CA ALA A 17 -6.63 -16.97 -7.17
C ALA A 17 -7.60 -17.28 -8.32
N LYS A 18 -8.92 -17.06 -8.11
CA LYS A 18 -9.91 -17.15 -9.19
C LYS A 18 -9.66 -16.12 -10.29
N MET A 19 -9.21 -14.92 -9.93
CA MET A 19 -8.89 -13.87 -10.90
C MET A 19 -7.65 -14.23 -11.72
N ALA A 20 -6.57 -14.65 -11.05
CA ALA A 20 -5.35 -15.09 -11.74
C ALA A 20 -5.62 -16.27 -12.67
N LYS A 21 -6.35 -17.29 -12.19
CA LYS A 21 -6.75 -18.43 -13.01
C LYS A 21 -7.52 -18.01 -14.26
N ALA A 22 -8.51 -17.11 -14.12
CA ALA A 22 -9.29 -16.64 -15.26
C ALA A 22 -8.45 -15.87 -16.29
N MET A 23 -7.41 -15.15 -15.86
CA MET A 23 -6.46 -14.51 -16.79
C MET A 23 -5.63 -15.56 -17.54
N HIS A 24 -5.17 -16.59 -16.83
CA HIS A 24 -4.41 -17.70 -17.42
C HIS A 24 -5.22 -18.57 -18.37
N GLU A 25 -6.54 -18.70 -18.18
CA GLU A 25 -7.43 -19.50 -19.06
C GLU A 25 -7.34 -19.08 -20.54
N TYR A 26 -6.96 -17.83 -20.82
CA TYR A 26 -6.80 -17.30 -22.17
C TYR A 26 -5.34 -16.95 -22.51
N GLY A 27 -4.38 -17.47 -21.75
CA GLY A 27 -2.94 -17.34 -22.03
C GLY A 27 -2.31 -15.99 -21.68
N ALA A 28 -3.00 -15.11 -20.95
CA ALA A 28 -2.43 -13.85 -20.48
C ALA A 28 -1.56 -14.06 -19.22
N LEU A 29 -0.60 -13.16 -18.98
CA LEU A 29 0.06 -13.07 -17.68
C LEU A 29 -0.87 -12.40 -16.66
N ALA A 30 -0.95 -12.96 -15.45
CA ALA A 30 -1.77 -12.43 -14.36
C ALA A 30 -0.98 -11.38 -13.56
N GLY A 31 -1.49 -10.15 -13.50
CA GLY A 31 -0.88 -9.07 -12.73
C GLY A 31 -1.70 -8.65 -11.52
N ILE A 32 -1.02 -8.37 -10.40
CA ILE A 32 -1.61 -7.74 -9.21
C ILE A 32 -0.83 -6.49 -8.83
N GLN A 33 -1.55 -5.44 -8.46
CA GLN A 33 -0.96 -4.22 -7.93
C GLN A 33 -1.08 -4.19 -6.40
N LEU A 34 0.05 -4.03 -5.71
CA LEU A 34 0.11 -3.91 -4.25
C LEU A 34 0.17 -2.45 -3.84
N ALA A 35 -0.66 -2.08 -2.89
CA ALA A 35 -0.77 -0.71 -2.41
C ALA A 35 -0.80 -0.65 -0.88
N TYR A 36 -0.12 0.36 -0.35
CA TYR A 36 -0.34 0.84 1.01
C TYR A 36 -0.72 2.31 0.90
N SER A 37 -1.94 2.66 1.28
CA SER A 37 -2.54 3.98 1.01
C SER A 37 -1.87 5.13 1.75
N GLY A 38 -1.13 4.87 2.83
CA GLY A 38 -0.40 5.91 3.56
C GLY A 38 -1.32 7.06 3.99
N ILE A 39 -0.94 8.30 3.64
CA ILE A 39 -1.75 9.48 3.96
C ILE A 39 -3.05 9.59 3.15
N ASN A 40 -3.34 8.70 2.19
CA ASN A 40 -4.64 8.63 1.50
C ASN A 40 -5.59 7.61 2.14
N GLY A 41 -5.18 6.96 3.24
CA GLY A 41 -5.94 5.92 3.92
C GLY A 41 -6.53 6.39 5.25
N PRO A 42 -7.81 6.76 5.34
CA PRO A 42 -8.42 7.21 6.60
C PRO A 42 -8.71 6.07 7.58
N ASN A 43 -8.52 4.81 7.18
CA ASN A 43 -8.73 3.61 8.01
C ASN A 43 -10.08 3.50 8.73
N LEU A 44 -11.15 4.11 8.20
CA LEU A 44 -12.48 4.11 8.84
C LEU A 44 -13.04 2.69 9.11
N TYR A 45 -12.66 1.71 8.29
CA TYR A 45 -13.06 0.31 8.48
C TYR A 45 -12.24 -0.39 9.57
N THR A 46 -10.92 -0.45 9.40
CA THR A 46 -10.01 -1.17 10.32
C THR A 46 -9.86 -0.47 11.67
N LYS A 47 -10.09 0.85 11.72
CA LYS A 47 -9.86 1.74 12.87
C LYS A 47 -8.39 1.81 13.33
N GLU A 48 -7.48 1.24 12.56
CA GLU A 48 -6.04 1.36 12.77
C GLU A 48 -5.57 2.79 12.56
N VAL A 49 -4.60 3.23 13.36
CA VAL A 49 -3.99 4.57 13.20
C VAL A 49 -3.32 4.65 11.80
N PRO A 50 -3.72 5.60 10.94
CA PRO A 50 -3.07 5.80 9.65
C PRO A 50 -1.61 6.22 9.83
N ARG A 51 -0.75 5.82 8.89
CA ARG A 51 0.68 6.07 8.96
C ARG A 51 1.19 6.63 7.64
N GLY A 52 2.07 7.63 7.71
CA GLY A 52 2.75 8.23 6.56
C GLY A 52 4.20 8.60 6.88
N PRO A 53 4.98 9.09 5.91
CA PRO A 53 6.36 9.50 6.15
C PRO A 53 6.47 10.62 7.19
N SER A 54 5.49 11.53 7.21
CA SER A 54 5.39 12.65 8.14
C SER A 54 3.98 12.73 8.74
N ALA A 55 3.84 13.46 9.85
CA ALA A 55 2.56 13.64 10.52
C ALA A 55 1.76 14.74 9.81
N LEU A 56 0.72 14.35 9.08
CA LEU A 56 -0.09 15.25 8.25
C LEU A 56 -1.57 14.80 8.27
N PRO A 57 -2.52 15.72 8.00
CA PRO A 57 -3.90 15.36 7.71
C PRO A 57 -4.00 14.33 6.58
N ILE A 58 -4.98 13.44 6.66
CA ILE A 58 -5.28 12.53 5.55
C ILE A 58 -5.70 13.33 4.31
N ARG A 59 -5.22 12.90 3.14
CA ARG A 59 -5.47 13.52 1.83
C ARG A 59 -6.39 12.61 1.02
N THR A 60 -7.69 12.86 1.12
CA THR A 60 -8.76 12.16 0.38
C THR A 60 -9.66 13.18 -0.31
N PHE A 61 -10.53 12.71 -1.19
CA PHE A 61 -11.52 13.56 -1.86
C PHE A 61 -12.55 14.16 -0.89
N THR A 62 -12.69 13.60 0.31
CA THR A 62 -13.77 13.90 1.27
C THR A 62 -13.32 14.67 2.50
N ASN A 63 -12.05 15.08 2.59
CA ASN A 63 -11.49 15.78 3.75
C ASN A 63 -11.79 15.05 5.07
N ASP A 64 -11.51 13.75 5.11
CA ASP A 64 -11.80 12.94 6.31
C ASP A 64 -11.07 13.52 7.54
N PRO A 65 -11.74 13.69 8.70
CA PRO A 65 -11.23 14.48 9.82
C PRO A 65 -10.26 13.68 10.71
N VAL A 66 -9.23 13.09 10.09
CA VAL A 66 -8.21 12.28 10.76
C VAL A 66 -6.82 12.63 10.24
N GLN A 67 -5.80 12.39 11.06
CA GLN A 67 -4.39 12.60 10.69
C GLN A 67 -3.64 11.28 10.68
N ALA A 68 -2.66 11.18 9.78
CA ALA A 68 -1.67 10.12 9.82
C ALA A 68 -0.56 10.44 10.82
N ARG A 69 -0.12 9.43 11.56
CA ARG A 69 1.11 9.50 12.36
C ARG A 69 2.33 9.35 11.46
N ALA A 70 3.41 10.09 11.76
CA ALA A 70 4.72 9.85 11.16
C ALA A 70 5.22 8.44 11.52
N MET A 71 5.64 7.66 10.53
CA MET A 71 6.25 6.35 10.71
C MET A 71 7.58 6.47 11.46
N ASP A 72 7.83 5.58 12.40
CA ASP A 72 9.18 5.38 12.95
C ASP A 72 9.96 4.32 12.15
N LYS A 73 11.21 4.05 12.53
CA LYS A 73 12.03 3.04 11.85
C LYS A 73 11.45 1.63 11.97
N GLN A 74 10.73 1.31 13.04
CA GLN A 74 10.09 0.02 13.23
C GLN A 74 8.85 -0.11 12.33
N ASP A 75 8.05 0.95 12.17
CA ASP A 75 6.95 1.00 11.21
C ASP A 75 7.45 0.77 9.79
N ILE A 76 8.56 1.40 9.39
CA ILE A 76 9.15 1.22 8.05
C ILE A 76 9.65 -0.22 7.87
N ARG A 77 10.29 -0.82 8.89
CA ARG A 77 10.66 -2.25 8.87
C ARG A 77 9.44 -3.15 8.74
N ASN A 78 8.36 -2.83 9.46
CA ASN A 78 7.10 -3.57 9.40
C ASN A 78 6.44 -3.43 8.02
N LEU A 79 6.43 -2.23 7.43
CA LEU A 79 5.90 -1.95 6.09
C LEU A 79 6.61 -2.78 5.02
N ARG A 80 7.95 -2.85 5.08
CA ARG A 80 8.76 -3.72 4.20
C ARG A 80 8.40 -5.19 4.38
N ARG A 81 8.21 -5.64 5.63
CA ARG A 81 7.77 -7.02 5.93
C ARG A 81 6.36 -7.29 5.37
N TRP A 82 5.43 -6.36 5.50
CA TRP A 82 4.07 -6.49 4.99
C TRP A 82 4.04 -6.56 3.46
N HIS A 83 4.79 -5.72 2.75
CA HIS A 83 4.92 -5.83 1.29
C HIS A 83 5.50 -7.18 0.87
N ARG A 84 6.53 -7.68 1.58
CA ARG A 84 7.09 -9.01 1.33
C ARG A 84 6.05 -10.11 1.55
N ASN A 85 5.24 -10.02 2.59
CA ASN A 85 4.18 -10.99 2.86
C ASN A 85 3.10 -10.94 1.78
N ALA A 86 2.67 -9.74 1.37
CA ALA A 86 1.73 -9.56 0.27
C ALA A 86 2.26 -10.12 -1.06
N PHE A 87 3.56 -9.94 -1.35
CA PHE A 87 4.21 -10.58 -2.50
C PHE A 87 4.15 -12.11 -2.43
N LYS A 88 4.46 -12.70 -1.27
CA LYS A 88 4.38 -14.16 -1.09
C LYS A 88 2.96 -14.68 -1.32
N ARG A 89 1.95 -13.97 -0.81
CA ARG A 89 0.54 -14.33 -1.01
C ARG A 89 0.08 -14.12 -2.46
N ALA A 90 0.53 -13.06 -3.12
CA ALA A 90 0.28 -12.84 -4.53
C ALA A 90 0.82 -14.00 -5.38
N ARG A 91 2.05 -14.43 -5.10
CA ARG A 91 2.64 -15.62 -5.75
C ARG A 91 1.83 -16.88 -5.44
N GLN A 92 1.39 -17.08 -4.20
CA GLN A 92 0.55 -18.22 -3.82
C GLN A 92 -0.82 -18.18 -4.50
N ALA A 93 -1.38 -17.00 -4.74
CA ALA A 93 -2.61 -16.80 -5.52
C ALA A 93 -2.42 -16.99 -7.03
N GLY A 94 -1.19 -17.22 -7.51
CA GLY A 94 -0.91 -17.50 -8.91
C GLY A 94 -0.68 -16.26 -9.78
N PHE A 95 -0.37 -15.09 -9.21
CA PHE A 95 0.02 -13.93 -10.03
C PHE A 95 1.48 -14.05 -10.51
N ASP A 96 1.71 -13.66 -11.77
CA ASP A 96 3.02 -13.63 -12.43
C ASP A 96 3.74 -12.30 -12.23
N LEU A 97 2.97 -11.21 -12.16
CA LEU A 97 3.48 -9.85 -12.08
C LEU A 97 3.00 -9.17 -10.80
N VAL A 98 3.91 -8.45 -10.14
CA VAL A 98 3.59 -7.57 -9.02
C VAL A 98 3.97 -6.14 -9.39
N CYS A 99 2.96 -5.28 -9.43
CA CYS A 99 3.14 -3.84 -9.57
C CYS A 99 3.16 -3.19 -8.18
N LEU A 100 4.19 -2.42 -7.86
CA LEU A 100 4.23 -1.61 -6.64
C LEU A 100 3.58 -0.25 -6.91
N TYR A 101 2.48 0.06 -6.23
CA TYR A 101 1.73 1.28 -6.53
C TYR A 101 2.39 2.53 -5.92
N GLY A 102 2.85 3.42 -6.79
CA GLY A 102 3.41 4.73 -6.43
C GLY A 102 3.14 5.79 -7.50
N ALA A 103 1.91 5.84 -8.01
CA ALA A 103 1.50 6.80 -9.05
C ALA A 103 0.24 7.59 -8.62
N HIS A 104 -0.20 8.53 -9.47
CA HIS A 104 -1.42 9.33 -9.27
C HIS A 104 -1.48 10.16 -7.97
N GLY A 105 -0.32 10.49 -7.39
CA GLY A 105 -0.30 11.14 -6.08
C GLY A 105 -0.78 10.23 -4.94
N PHE A 106 -0.86 8.92 -5.17
CA PHE A 106 -1.40 7.94 -4.24
C PHE A 106 -0.35 6.95 -3.75
N GLY A 107 -0.45 6.62 -2.45
CA GLY A 107 0.22 5.48 -1.86
C GLY A 107 1.63 5.78 -1.33
N ILE A 108 2.09 4.89 -0.46
CA ILE A 108 3.25 5.16 0.41
C ILE A 108 4.56 5.41 -0.35
N ILE A 109 4.73 4.79 -1.52
CA ILE A 109 5.93 4.97 -2.35
C ILE A 109 6.01 6.40 -2.85
N GLN A 110 4.92 6.90 -3.45
CA GLN A 110 4.80 8.29 -3.87
C GLN A 110 5.00 9.24 -2.68
N HIS A 111 4.47 8.89 -1.52
CA HIS A 111 4.57 9.75 -0.34
C HIS A 111 5.99 9.91 0.17
N PHE A 112 6.81 8.84 0.14
CA PHE A 112 8.23 8.93 0.50
C PHE A 112 9.03 9.72 -0.55
N LEU A 113 8.67 9.63 -1.84
CA LEU A 113 9.38 10.33 -2.91
C LEU A 113 9.08 11.84 -2.97
N SER A 114 7.89 12.28 -2.53
CA SER A 114 7.48 13.68 -2.62
C SER A 114 7.88 14.49 -1.38
N THR A 115 8.58 15.61 -1.58
CA THR A 115 8.91 16.58 -0.52
C THR A 115 7.69 17.23 0.13
N ALA A 116 6.53 17.21 -0.54
CA ALA A 116 5.27 17.72 0.01
C ALA A 116 4.73 16.84 1.15
N THR A 117 5.00 15.54 1.10
CA THR A 117 4.46 14.51 2.01
C THR A 117 5.53 13.85 2.87
N ASN A 118 6.79 13.97 2.47
CA ASN A 118 7.97 13.53 3.21
C ASN A 118 8.80 14.74 3.64
N GLN A 119 8.61 15.14 4.88
CA GLN A 119 9.31 16.23 5.56
C GLN A 119 10.26 15.69 6.63
N ARG A 120 10.73 14.43 6.46
CA ARG A 120 11.63 13.77 7.41
C ARG A 120 13.04 14.36 7.33
N SER A 121 13.75 14.29 8.44
CA SER A 121 15.15 14.70 8.59
C SER A 121 16.08 13.52 8.91
N ASP A 122 15.57 12.29 8.90
CA ASP A 122 16.36 11.07 9.06
C ASP A 122 16.75 10.48 7.69
N GLU A 123 17.33 9.29 7.67
CA GLU A 123 17.82 8.64 6.44
C GLU A 123 16.73 8.27 5.41
N TYR A 124 15.46 8.59 5.69
CA TYR A 124 14.34 8.35 4.78
C TYR A 124 13.75 9.64 4.22
N GLY A 125 14.39 10.80 4.37
CA GLY A 125 13.96 12.06 3.77
C GLY A 125 15.07 13.10 3.64
N GLY A 126 14.75 14.21 2.98
CA GLY A 126 15.73 15.23 2.62
C GLY A 126 16.31 14.98 1.24
N SER A 127 17.37 14.18 1.14
CA SER A 127 17.95 13.81 -0.16
C SER A 127 16.99 12.97 -1.01
N LEU A 128 17.26 12.92 -2.33
CA LEU A 128 16.52 12.07 -3.25
C LEU A 128 16.93 10.59 -3.17
N GLU A 129 18.19 10.32 -2.82
CA GLU A 129 18.69 8.96 -2.49
C GLU A 129 17.95 8.39 -1.28
#